data_AF-A0A5E4W321-F1
#
_entry.id   AF-A0A5E4W321-F1
#
_cell.length_a   1.000
_cell.length_b   1.000
_cell.length_c   1.000
_cell.angle_alpha   90.00
_cell.angle_beta   90.00
_cell.angle_gamma   90.00
#
_symmetry.space_group_name_H-M   'P 1'
#
loop_
_entity.id
_entity.type
_entity.pdbx_description
1 polymer ?
#
loop_
_entity_poly.entity_id
_entity_poly.type
_entity_poly.pdbx_seq_one_letter_code
_entity_poly.pdbx_strand_id
1 'polypeptide(L)'
;MLVADDERSKFGVLDWMVESNVRELDEDFLNDMVAPSAFGSGRGAIDVVSSVGKMSDKHPENVLAKIGRAYLDSSIAGEPQGFLQKCRELIDRMSQRRPYDAILIDARAGLHETTATPILGLGADVLFFGIDTSQTFSSYRYLFAHLESISRMLVGTDATSFVTRMRFVQAKAKKDDAALMAFRDRTYELFAEFLYSSPESSTEQSENLVPTFSLNSEDAPHFAWPVYSDMSFSEFDPLARAEGMQLSPQTYEAAYDDFLTAAWERLQLTRNK
;
A
#
# COMPACT_ATOMS: atom_id res chain seq x y z
N MET A 1 -8.28 9.44 -11.30
CA MET A 1 -9.24 8.39 -10.90
C MET A 1 -9.20 7.29 -11.95
N LEU A 2 -9.18 6.00 -11.61
CA LEU A 2 -9.03 4.92 -12.61
C LEU A 2 -10.36 4.51 -13.30
N VAL A 3 -11.49 5.04 -12.84
CA VAL A 3 -12.83 4.75 -13.36
C VAL A 3 -13.54 6.06 -13.61
N ALA A 4 -14.31 6.15 -14.70
CA ALA A 4 -15.11 7.33 -15.00
C ALA A 4 -16.24 7.52 -13.97
N ASP A 5 -16.66 8.75 -13.72
CA ASP A 5 -17.64 9.07 -12.67
C ASP A 5 -18.98 8.32 -12.84
N ASP A 6 -19.42 8.16 -14.08
CA ASP A 6 -20.64 7.42 -14.44
C ASP A 6 -20.48 5.90 -14.35
N GLU A 7 -19.25 5.38 -14.32
CA GLU A 7 -18.90 3.97 -14.19
C GLU A 7 -18.56 3.56 -12.75
N ARG A 8 -18.44 4.51 -11.81
CA ARG A 8 -18.14 4.21 -10.40
C ARG A 8 -19.14 3.25 -9.77
N SER A 9 -18.64 2.44 -8.84
CA SER A 9 -19.44 1.52 -8.05
C SER A 9 -20.43 2.25 -7.15
N LYS A 10 -21.52 1.55 -6.80
CA LYS A 10 -22.58 2.10 -5.95
C LYS A 10 -22.08 2.29 -4.52
N PHE A 11 -21.35 1.30 -4.01
CA PHE A 11 -20.76 1.29 -2.67
C PHE A 11 -19.23 1.30 -2.74
N GLY A 12 -18.59 1.87 -1.72
CA GLY A 12 -17.14 1.83 -1.54
C GLY A 12 -16.72 1.03 -0.32
N VAL A 13 -15.40 0.95 -0.09
CA VAL A 13 -14.82 0.32 1.10
C VAL A 13 -15.42 0.91 2.38
N LEU A 14 -15.68 2.22 2.42
CA LEU A 14 -16.29 2.87 3.58
C LEU A 14 -17.69 2.33 3.89
N ASP A 15 -18.49 2.05 2.86
CA ASP A 15 -19.83 1.48 3.02
C ASP A 15 -19.74 0.05 3.58
N TRP A 16 -18.81 -0.76 3.05
CA TRP A 16 -18.52 -2.09 3.58
C TRP A 16 -18.17 -2.05 5.07
N MET A 17 -17.21 -1.20 5.46
CA MET A 17 -16.71 -1.14 6.83
C MET A 17 -17.77 -0.75 7.87
N VAL A 18 -18.82 -0.03 7.43
CA VAL A 18 -19.93 0.39 8.30
C VAL A 18 -21.04 -0.65 8.30
N GLU A 19 -21.43 -1.14 7.13
CA GLU A 19 -22.53 -2.08 6.99
C GLU A 19 -22.18 -3.46 7.57
N SER A 20 -20.92 -3.87 7.47
CA SER A 20 -20.42 -5.11 8.08
C SER A 20 -20.56 -5.08 9.61
N ASN A 21 -20.61 -3.90 10.24
CA ASN A 21 -20.81 -3.82 11.69
C ASN A 21 -22.26 -4.13 12.12
N VAL A 22 -23.22 -4.10 11.18
CA VAL A 22 -24.65 -4.20 11.47
C VAL A 22 -25.20 -5.55 11.01
N ARG A 23 -24.69 -6.08 9.90
CA ARG A 23 -25.20 -7.31 9.28
C ARG A 23 -24.13 -7.99 8.45
N GLU A 24 -24.35 -9.27 8.19
CA GLU A 24 -23.61 -9.99 7.15
C GLU A 24 -24.01 -9.46 5.77
N LEU A 25 -23.02 -9.34 4.88
CA LEU A 25 -23.18 -8.77 3.55
C LEU A 25 -23.05 -9.86 2.49
N ASP A 26 -23.98 -9.88 1.54
CA ASP A 26 -24.05 -10.89 0.48
C ASP A 26 -23.15 -10.56 -0.72
N GLU A 27 -23.14 -11.46 -1.69
CA GLU A 27 -22.39 -11.27 -2.94
C GLU A 27 -22.92 -10.12 -3.80
N ASP A 28 -24.20 -9.80 -3.69
CA ASP A 28 -24.79 -8.67 -4.41
C ASP A 28 -24.24 -7.34 -3.90
N PHE A 29 -24.03 -7.21 -2.59
CA PHE A 29 -23.33 -6.05 -2.02
C PHE A 29 -21.89 -5.93 -2.56
N LEU A 30 -21.16 -7.04 -2.64
CA LEU A 30 -19.79 -7.05 -3.20
C LEU A 30 -19.78 -6.72 -4.69
N ASN A 31 -20.78 -7.19 -5.46
CA ASN A 31 -20.96 -6.82 -6.86
C ASN A 31 -21.17 -5.31 -7.02
N ASP A 32 -21.96 -4.70 -6.14
CA ASP A 32 -22.23 -3.26 -6.11
C ASP A 32 -21.01 -2.41 -5.67
N MET A 33 -19.93 -3.03 -5.18
CA MET A 33 -18.68 -2.36 -4.78
C MET A 33 -17.61 -2.30 -5.87
N VAL A 34 -17.73 -3.13 -6.91
CA VAL A 34 -16.70 -3.27 -7.95
C VAL A 34 -17.04 -2.43 -9.16
N ALA A 35 -16.04 -1.70 -9.67
CA ALA A 35 -16.14 -0.96 -10.91
C ALA A 35 -15.00 -1.39 -11.87
N PRO A 36 -15.31 -2.05 -13.00
CA PRO A 36 -14.31 -2.37 -14.01
C PRO A 36 -13.72 -1.09 -14.60
N SER A 37 -12.39 -1.04 -14.73
CA SER A 37 -11.67 0.08 -15.32
C SER A 37 -11.32 -0.20 -16.78
N ALA A 38 -11.66 0.76 -17.65
CA ALA A 38 -11.24 0.74 -19.05
C ALA A 38 -9.72 0.97 -19.24
N PHE A 39 -9.00 1.38 -18.19
CA PHE A 39 -7.57 1.70 -18.23
C PHE A 39 -6.73 0.55 -18.79
N GLY A 40 -7.09 -0.70 -18.49
CA GLY A 40 -6.40 -1.89 -18.98
C GLY A 40 -6.39 -2.02 -20.51
N SER A 41 -7.30 -1.35 -21.23
CA SER A 41 -7.33 -1.29 -22.70
C SER A 41 -7.21 -2.66 -23.39
N GLY A 42 -7.80 -3.71 -22.81
CA GLY A 42 -7.74 -5.09 -23.31
C GLY A 42 -6.45 -5.87 -23.01
N ARG A 43 -5.47 -5.26 -22.31
CA ARG A 43 -4.21 -5.91 -21.90
C ARG A 43 -4.30 -6.63 -20.55
N GLY A 44 -5.42 -6.47 -19.85
CA GLY A 44 -5.70 -7.07 -18.55
C GLY A 44 -7.00 -6.52 -17.98
N ALA A 45 -7.63 -7.27 -17.08
CA ALA A 45 -8.79 -6.81 -16.33
C ALA A 45 -8.32 -6.03 -15.10
N ILE A 46 -8.86 -4.83 -14.90
CA ILE A 46 -8.61 -4.03 -13.71
C ILE A 46 -9.97 -3.77 -13.08
N ASP A 47 -10.21 -4.38 -11.92
CA ASP A 47 -11.42 -4.14 -11.13
C ASP A 47 -11.06 -3.20 -9.98
N VAL A 48 -11.78 -2.09 -9.87
CA VAL A 48 -11.51 -1.04 -8.89
C VAL A 48 -12.57 -1.05 -7.81
N VAL A 49 -12.13 -1.12 -6.56
CA VAL A 49 -12.98 -0.91 -5.37
C VAL A 49 -12.62 0.44 -4.77
N SER A 50 -13.50 1.42 -4.97
CA SER A 50 -13.26 2.79 -4.50
C SER A 50 -13.43 2.91 -2.99
N SER A 51 -12.72 3.84 -2.34
CA SER A 51 -12.92 4.14 -0.92
C SER A 51 -14.35 4.62 -0.63
N VAL A 52 -14.91 5.41 -1.53
CA VAL A 52 -16.28 5.93 -1.50
C VAL A 52 -17.04 5.62 -2.79
N GLY A 53 -18.23 5.05 -2.68
CA GLY A 53 -19.12 4.79 -3.80
C GLY A 53 -20.09 5.94 -4.09
N LYS A 54 -20.83 5.84 -5.20
CA LYS A 54 -21.83 6.84 -5.64
C LYS A 54 -22.88 7.18 -4.58
N MET A 55 -23.21 6.24 -3.69
CA MET A 55 -24.17 6.51 -2.61
C MET A 55 -23.66 7.52 -1.59
N SER A 56 -22.34 7.57 -1.38
CA SER A 56 -21.73 8.57 -0.51
C SER A 56 -21.71 9.96 -1.18
N ASP A 57 -21.60 10.04 -2.51
CA ASP A 57 -21.71 11.32 -3.23
C ASP A 57 -23.15 11.85 -3.26
N LYS A 58 -24.15 10.96 -3.27
CA LYS A 58 -25.57 11.33 -3.14
C LYS A 58 -25.94 11.81 -1.74
N HIS A 59 -25.20 11.36 -0.73
CA HIS A 59 -25.43 11.65 0.68
C HIS A 59 -24.13 12.07 1.39
N PRO A 60 -23.48 13.16 0.95
CA PRO A 60 -22.16 13.55 1.42
C PRO A 60 -22.16 13.89 2.92
N GLU A 61 -23.29 14.33 3.47
CA GLU A 61 -23.48 14.62 4.90
C GLU A 61 -23.19 13.41 5.80
N ASN A 62 -23.28 12.19 5.26
CA ASN A 62 -23.07 10.96 6.03
C ASN A 62 -21.62 10.48 6.02
N VAL A 63 -20.75 11.02 5.17
CA VAL A 63 -19.39 10.49 4.96
C VAL A 63 -18.55 10.57 6.23
N LEU A 64 -18.54 11.71 6.92
CA LEU A 64 -17.77 11.87 8.16
C LEU A 64 -18.27 10.93 9.27
N ALA A 65 -19.60 10.78 9.39
CA ALA A 65 -20.19 9.86 10.36
C ALA A 65 -19.83 8.40 10.05
N LYS A 66 -19.81 8.02 8.76
CA LYS A 66 -19.36 6.69 8.31
C LYS A 66 -17.89 6.45 8.66
N ILE A 67 -17.00 7.42 8.44
CA ILE A 67 -15.57 7.28 8.78
C ILE A 67 -15.42 6.97 10.27
N GLY A 68 -16.10 7.72 11.14
CA GLY A 68 -16.06 7.45 12.59
C GLY A 68 -16.55 6.04 12.95
N ARG A 69 -17.63 5.57 12.30
CA ARG A 69 -18.19 4.23 12.55
C ARG A 69 -17.36 3.09 11.97
N ALA A 70 -16.63 3.31 10.88
CA ALA A 70 -15.82 2.29 10.22
C ALA A 70 -14.73 1.72 11.15
N TYR A 71 -14.21 2.56 12.06
CA TYR A 71 -13.21 2.18 13.05
C TYR A 71 -13.78 1.52 14.31
N LEU A 72 -15.10 1.49 14.49
CA LEU A 72 -15.68 0.79 15.62
C LEU A 72 -15.51 -0.72 15.42
N ASP A 73 -15.06 -1.39 16.46
CA ASP A 73 -15.09 -2.84 16.54
C ASP A 73 -16.56 -3.29 16.61
N SER A 74 -16.88 -4.34 15.86
CA SER A 74 -18.18 -4.98 15.92
C SER A 74 -18.06 -6.34 16.59
N SER A 75 -19.19 -6.94 16.95
CA SER A 75 -19.24 -8.37 17.26
C SER A 75 -20.36 -8.96 16.42
N ILE A 76 -19.99 -9.80 15.45
CA ILE A 76 -20.94 -10.57 14.65
C ILE A 76 -20.85 -12.00 15.18
N ALA A 77 -22.01 -12.60 15.50
CA ALA A 77 -22.10 -13.95 16.05
C ALA A 77 -21.27 -14.22 17.33
N GLY A 78 -20.91 -13.17 18.09
CA GLY A 78 -20.19 -13.29 19.37
C GLY A 78 -18.68 -13.13 19.26
N GLU A 79 -18.12 -13.07 18.05
CA GLU A 79 -16.68 -12.86 17.83
C GLU A 79 -16.38 -11.37 17.61
N PRO A 80 -15.43 -10.76 18.35
CA PRO A 80 -15.00 -9.39 18.11
C PRO A 80 -14.32 -9.27 16.75
N GLN A 81 -14.81 -8.37 15.90
CA GLN A 81 -14.24 -8.07 14.60
C GLN A 81 -13.64 -6.67 14.58
N GLY A 82 -12.31 -6.64 14.74
CA GLY A 82 -11.54 -5.41 14.62
C GLY A 82 -11.38 -4.94 13.17
N PHE A 83 -10.91 -3.69 13.00
CA PHE A 83 -10.65 -3.10 11.68
C PHE A 83 -9.79 -3.98 10.77
N LEU A 84 -8.69 -4.55 11.28
CA LEU A 84 -7.83 -5.46 10.52
C LEU A 84 -8.59 -6.69 10.02
N GLN A 85 -9.41 -7.31 10.87
CA GLN A 85 -10.16 -8.50 10.49
C GLN A 85 -11.18 -8.18 9.39
N LYS A 86 -11.82 -7.02 9.45
CA LYS A 86 -12.71 -6.52 8.39
C LYS A 86 -11.97 -6.29 7.07
N CYS A 87 -10.76 -5.74 7.11
CA CYS A 87 -9.93 -5.57 5.91
C CYS A 87 -9.53 -6.92 5.30
N ARG A 88 -9.09 -7.88 6.11
CA ARG A 88 -8.75 -9.24 5.64
C ARG A 88 -9.96 -9.90 5.00
N GLU A 89 -11.11 -9.88 5.67
CA GLU A 89 -12.34 -10.47 5.12
C GLU A 89 -12.72 -9.84 3.79
N LEU A 90 -12.67 -8.50 3.67
CA LEU A 90 -12.96 -7.83 2.41
C LEU A 90 -12.00 -8.28 1.30
N ILE A 91 -10.69 -8.29 1.58
CA ILE A 91 -9.67 -8.68 0.60
C ILE A 91 -9.85 -10.15 0.19
N ASP A 92 -10.07 -11.06 1.15
CA ASP A 92 -10.28 -12.48 0.90
C ASP A 92 -11.51 -12.69 0.02
N ARG A 93 -12.65 -12.09 0.39
CA ARG A 93 -13.88 -12.19 -0.41
C ARG A 93 -13.71 -11.57 -1.79
N MET A 94 -13.04 -10.42 -1.90
CA MET A 94 -12.78 -9.80 -3.20
C MET A 94 -11.87 -10.65 -4.08
N SER A 95 -10.82 -11.23 -3.51
CA SER A 95 -9.87 -12.09 -4.23
C SER A 95 -10.50 -13.37 -4.77
N GLN A 96 -11.56 -13.88 -4.14
CA GLN A 96 -12.27 -15.09 -4.56
C GLN A 96 -13.22 -14.85 -5.75
N ARG A 97 -13.53 -13.58 -6.08
CA ARG A 97 -14.47 -13.24 -7.15
C ARG A 97 -13.93 -13.58 -8.54
N ARG A 98 -12.62 -13.44 -8.73
CA ARG A 98 -11.91 -13.65 -10.00
C ARG A 98 -10.46 -14.06 -9.74
N PRO A 99 -9.79 -14.74 -10.68
CA PRO A 99 -8.37 -15.08 -10.54
C PRO A 99 -7.51 -13.83 -10.75
N TYR A 100 -7.35 -12.99 -9.73
CA TYR A 100 -6.47 -11.83 -9.78
C TYR A 100 -5.01 -12.24 -9.60
N ASP A 101 -4.14 -11.73 -10.47
CA ASP A 101 -2.69 -11.93 -10.35
C ASP A 101 -2.07 -11.04 -9.26
N ALA A 102 -2.68 -9.89 -8.98
CA ALA A 102 -2.22 -8.95 -7.96
C ALA A 102 -3.40 -8.13 -7.40
N ILE A 103 -3.27 -7.73 -6.13
CA ILE A 103 -4.19 -6.80 -5.45
C ILE A 103 -3.37 -5.60 -5.00
N LEU A 104 -3.70 -4.41 -5.53
CA LEU A 104 -3.02 -3.17 -5.20
C LEU A 104 -3.88 -2.34 -4.25
N ILE A 105 -3.33 -1.97 -3.10
CA ILE A 105 -4.01 -1.15 -2.09
C ILE A 105 -3.36 0.23 -2.08
N ASP A 106 -4.07 1.22 -2.61
CA ASP A 106 -3.67 2.62 -2.48
C ASP A 106 -4.06 3.16 -1.09
N ALA A 107 -3.08 3.14 -0.18
CA ALA A 107 -3.20 3.74 1.13
C ALA A 107 -2.66 5.18 1.06
N ARG A 108 -3.56 6.18 1.17
CA ARG A 108 -3.14 7.60 1.22
C ARG A 108 -2.10 7.83 2.30
N ALA A 109 -1.13 8.69 1.99
CA ALA A 109 -0.11 9.22 2.90
C ALA A 109 -0.77 10.02 4.02
N GLY A 110 -1.22 9.29 5.02
CA GLY A 110 -2.03 9.76 6.12
C GLY A 110 -2.45 8.55 6.93
N LEU A 111 -1.51 7.61 7.10
CA LEU A 111 -1.60 6.52 8.06
C LEU A 111 -1.88 7.18 9.41
N HIS A 112 -3.16 7.32 9.72
CA HIS A 112 -3.59 7.55 11.08
C HIS A 112 -2.96 6.40 11.87
N GLU A 113 -2.38 6.66 13.02
CA GLU A 113 -1.67 5.66 13.85
C GLU A 113 -2.50 4.37 14.05
N THR A 114 -3.84 4.47 13.93
CA THR A 114 -4.80 3.37 13.96
C THR A 114 -4.84 2.44 12.72
N THR A 115 -4.21 2.80 11.60
CA THR A 115 -4.24 2.06 10.31
C THR A 115 -2.91 1.42 9.90
N ALA A 116 -1.79 1.84 10.49
CA ALA A 116 -0.47 1.27 10.20
C ALA A 116 -0.37 -0.20 10.67
N THR A 117 -0.88 -0.51 11.86
CA THR A 117 -0.89 -1.87 12.43
C THR A 117 -1.72 -2.87 11.62
N PRO A 118 -2.95 -2.53 11.20
CA PRO A 118 -3.69 -3.37 10.26
C PRO A 118 -2.95 -3.66 8.96
N ILE A 119 -2.32 -2.66 8.33
CA ILE A 119 -1.65 -2.86 7.03
C ILE A 119 -0.47 -3.83 7.16
N LEU A 120 0.31 -3.76 8.24
CA LEU A 120 1.33 -4.78 8.52
C LEU A 120 0.71 -6.14 8.81
N GLY A 121 -0.41 -6.16 9.52
CA GLY A 121 -1.18 -7.37 9.80
C GLY A 121 -1.76 -8.05 8.56
N LEU A 122 -1.91 -7.37 7.42
CA LEU A 122 -2.36 -8.00 6.18
C LEU A 122 -1.36 -9.02 5.63
N GLY A 123 -0.09 -8.95 6.03
CA GLY A 123 0.97 -9.79 5.45
C GLY A 123 1.31 -9.39 4.00
N ALA A 124 0.87 -8.21 3.55
CA ALA A 124 1.16 -7.67 2.23
C ALA A 124 2.56 -7.07 2.14
N ASP A 125 3.09 -6.97 0.92
CA ASP A 125 4.24 -6.13 0.62
C ASP A 125 3.86 -4.65 0.73
N VAL A 126 4.68 -3.87 1.44
CA VAL A 126 4.42 -2.47 1.75
C VAL A 126 5.48 -1.59 1.09
N LEU A 127 5.02 -0.70 0.20
CA LEU A 127 5.85 0.26 -0.51
C LEU A 127 5.72 1.66 0.12
N PHE A 128 6.82 2.20 0.63
CA PHE A 128 6.88 3.54 1.22
C PHE A 128 7.39 4.56 0.21
N PHE A 129 6.48 5.32 -0.40
CA PHE A 129 6.83 6.36 -1.37
C PHE A 129 7.23 7.66 -0.68
N GLY A 130 8.48 8.10 -0.89
CA GLY A 130 8.99 9.34 -0.33
C GLY A 130 9.88 10.12 -1.30
N ILE A 131 9.83 11.44 -1.22
CA ILE A 131 10.78 12.34 -1.90
C ILE A 131 11.92 12.70 -0.94
N ASP A 132 13.09 13.07 -1.45
CA ASP A 132 14.24 13.43 -0.60
C ASP A 132 14.07 14.82 0.03
N THR A 133 13.29 14.89 1.12
CA THR A 133 13.07 16.11 1.89
C THR A 133 13.10 15.81 3.38
N SER A 134 13.51 16.78 4.20
CA SER A 134 13.46 16.66 5.66
C SER A 134 12.06 16.30 6.16
N GLN A 135 11.02 16.91 5.59
CA GLN A 135 9.63 16.63 5.96
C GLN A 135 9.23 15.17 5.74
N THR A 136 9.65 14.55 4.63
CA THR A 136 9.40 13.13 4.36
C THR A 136 10.02 12.26 5.45
N PHE A 137 11.31 12.44 5.76
CA PHE A 137 12.00 11.65 6.77
C PHE A 137 11.46 11.89 8.18
N SER A 138 11.10 13.14 8.54
CA SER A 138 10.45 13.44 9.83
C SER A 138 9.10 12.73 9.96
N SER A 139 8.31 12.67 8.90
CA SER A 139 7.01 11.99 8.92
C SER A 139 7.18 10.48 9.08
N TYR A 140 8.11 9.87 8.34
CA TYR A 140 8.39 8.44 8.46
C TYR A 140 9.03 8.06 9.80
N ARG A 141 9.78 8.95 10.43
CA ARG A 141 10.28 8.76 11.80
C ARG A 141 9.16 8.47 12.79
N TYR A 142 8.07 9.24 12.76
CA TYR A 142 6.92 9.00 13.65
C TYR A 142 6.26 7.65 13.36
N LEU A 143 6.06 7.32 12.09
CA LEU A 143 5.51 6.03 11.69
C LEU A 143 6.40 4.88 12.18
N PHE A 144 7.70 4.92 11.91
CA PHE A 144 8.62 3.83 12.21
C PHE A 144 8.79 3.63 13.72
N ALA A 145 8.82 4.72 14.51
CA ALA A 145 8.79 4.64 15.96
C ALA A 145 7.51 3.97 16.49
N HIS A 146 6.36 4.27 15.88
CA HIS A 146 5.11 3.60 16.23
C HIS A 146 5.13 2.10 15.86
N LEU A 147 5.63 1.77 14.67
CA LEU A 147 5.77 0.38 14.21
C LEU A 147 6.73 -0.43 15.10
N GLU A 148 7.84 0.17 15.54
CA GLU A 148 8.76 -0.43 16.51
C GLU A 148 8.05 -0.75 17.84
N SER A 149 7.26 0.19 18.36
CA SER A 149 6.52 -0.03 19.60
C SER A 149 5.58 -1.23 19.50
N ILE A 150 4.90 -1.37 18.36
CA ILE A 150 3.96 -2.48 18.12
C ILE A 150 4.67 -3.80 17.84
N SER A 151 5.76 -3.80 17.07
CA SER A 151 6.51 -5.03 16.79
C SER A 151 7.06 -5.65 18.07
N ARG A 152 7.49 -4.83 19.03
CA ARG A 152 7.88 -5.25 20.39
C ARG A 152 6.72 -5.82 21.21
N MET A 153 5.47 -5.50 20.90
CA MET A 153 4.28 -6.04 21.58
C MET A 153 3.77 -7.34 20.93
N LEU A 154 4.06 -7.57 19.64
CA LEU A 154 3.62 -8.74 18.87
C LEU A 154 4.56 -9.97 19.00
N VAL A 155 5.35 -10.05 20.09
CA VAL A 155 6.33 -11.11 20.35
C VAL A 155 5.71 -12.49 20.17
N GLY A 156 6.29 -13.30 19.26
CA GLY A 156 5.84 -14.66 18.94
C GLY A 156 5.08 -14.78 17.61
N THR A 157 4.75 -13.67 16.95
CA THR A 157 4.42 -13.66 15.53
C THR A 157 5.68 -13.38 14.70
N ASP A 158 5.64 -13.74 13.42
CA ASP A 158 6.73 -13.66 12.44
C ASP A 158 7.22 -12.20 12.22
N ALA A 159 7.84 -11.60 13.25
CA ALA A 159 8.28 -10.22 13.28
C ALA A 159 9.42 -9.99 12.27
N THR A 160 10.23 -11.01 12.02
CA THR A 160 11.27 -11.02 10.99
C THR A 160 10.71 -10.79 9.59
N SER A 161 9.46 -11.21 9.36
CA SER A 161 8.81 -11.28 8.05
C SER A 161 8.12 -9.99 7.64
N PHE A 162 7.76 -9.09 8.58
CA PHE A 162 7.17 -7.81 8.18
C PHE A 162 8.21 -6.83 7.64
N VAL A 163 9.41 -6.77 8.23
CA VAL A 163 10.48 -5.86 7.76
C VAL A 163 10.93 -6.26 6.36
N THR A 164 11.05 -7.56 6.07
CA THR A 164 11.43 -8.05 4.74
C THR A 164 10.35 -7.85 3.67
N ARG A 165 9.10 -7.55 4.07
CA ARG A 165 7.99 -7.12 3.20
C ARG A 165 7.93 -5.61 2.97
N MET A 166 8.80 -4.84 3.61
CA MET A 166 8.89 -3.40 3.40
C MET A 166 9.84 -3.07 2.27
N ARG A 167 9.52 -1.99 1.54
CA ARG A 167 10.43 -1.39 0.57
C ARG A 167 10.21 0.11 0.51
N PHE A 168 11.29 0.87 0.58
CA PHE A 168 11.23 2.29 0.26
C PHE A 168 11.24 2.51 -1.26
N VAL A 169 10.50 3.52 -1.72
CA VAL A 169 10.50 3.96 -3.12
C VAL A 169 10.87 5.44 -3.13
N GLN A 170 11.95 5.77 -3.81
CA GLN A 170 12.40 7.15 -3.98
C GLN A 170 11.59 7.80 -5.10
N ALA A 171 10.51 8.50 -4.73
CA ALA A 171 9.71 9.27 -5.66
C ALA A 171 10.49 10.51 -6.12
N LYS A 172 10.30 10.89 -7.41
CA LYS A 172 10.94 12.05 -8.03
C LYS A 172 12.47 12.02 -7.89
N ALA A 173 13.06 10.84 -8.02
CA ALA A 173 14.50 10.65 -7.97
C ALA A 173 15.18 11.46 -9.09
N LYS A 174 16.39 11.94 -8.80
CA LYS A 174 17.30 12.49 -9.81
C LYS A 174 18.11 11.34 -10.39
N LYS A 175 18.39 11.37 -11.69
CA LYS A 175 19.33 10.45 -12.36
C LYS A 175 20.77 10.85 -12.03
N ASP A 176 21.12 10.78 -10.75
CA ASP A 176 22.42 11.16 -10.19
C ASP A 176 22.78 10.20 -9.06
N ASP A 177 23.88 9.46 -9.23
CA ASP A 177 24.28 8.41 -8.28
C ASP A 177 24.57 8.97 -6.88
N ALA A 178 25.11 10.18 -6.79
CA ALA A 178 25.35 10.84 -5.51
C ALA A 178 24.03 11.12 -4.76
N ALA A 179 23.00 11.59 -5.47
CA ALA A 179 21.68 11.79 -4.90
C ALA A 179 21.00 10.47 -4.49
N LEU A 180 21.14 9.40 -5.28
CA LEU A 180 20.61 8.08 -4.93
C LEU A 180 21.30 7.51 -3.68
N MET A 181 22.63 7.60 -3.60
CA MET A 181 23.40 7.18 -2.42
C MET A 181 23.02 7.98 -1.17
N ALA A 182 22.88 9.31 -1.28
CA ALA A 182 22.47 10.15 -0.15
C ALA A 182 21.07 9.77 0.37
N PHE A 183 20.13 9.47 -0.53
CA PHE A 183 18.79 9.03 -0.13
C PHE A 183 18.81 7.66 0.53
N ARG A 184 19.58 6.71 -0.03
CA ARG A 184 19.80 5.38 0.57
C ARG A 184 20.36 5.50 1.98
N ASP A 185 21.38 6.32 2.20
CA ASP A 185 22.02 6.49 3.51
C ASP A 185 21.04 7.03 4.55
N ARG A 186 20.25 8.05 4.20
CA ARG A 186 19.20 8.58 5.09
C ARG A 186 18.09 7.58 5.38
N THR A 187 17.75 6.76 4.38
CA THR A 187 16.75 5.70 4.55
C THR A 187 17.30 4.58 5.44
N TYR A 188 18.58 4.21 5.25
CA TYR A 188 19.27 3.25 6.10
C TYR A 188 19.28 3.72 7.56
N GLU A 189 19.66 4.97 7.83
CA GLU A 189 19.64 5.54 9.18
C GLU A 189 18.27 5.41 9.83
N LEU A 190 17.19 5.70 9.09
CA LEU A 190 15.82 5.56 9.58
C LEU A 190 15.46 4.11 9.91
N PHE A 191 15.78 3.15 9.06
CA PHE A 191 15.53 1.73 9.35
C PHE A 191 16.41 1.24 10.49
N ALA A 192 17.70 1.60 10.51
CA ALA A 192 18.65 1.23 11.54
C ALA A 192 18.24 1.73 12.93
N GLU A 193 17.62 2.92 12.99
CA GLU A 193 17.16 3.51 14.24
C GLU A 193 15.95 2.78 14.85
N PHE A 194 14.99 2.33 14.04
CA PHE A 194 13.70 1.84 14.55
C PHE A 194 13.42 0.36 14.26
N LEU A 195 13.89 -0.16 13.12
CA LEU A 195 13.38 -1.41 12.53
C LEU A 195 14.46 -2.45 12.23
N TYR A 196 15.75 -2.16 12.41
CA TYR A 196 16.81 -3.17 12.32
C TYR A 196 17.39 -3.49 13.69
N SER A 197 17.90 -4.70 13.86
CA SER A 197 18.62 -5.08 15.07
C SER A 197 20.03 -4.46 15.07
N SER A 198 20.45 -3.95 16.23
CA SER A 198 21.86 -3.61 16.43
C SER A 198 22.67 -4.91 16.59
N PRO A 199 23.85 -5.05 15.94
CA PRO A 199 24.71 -6.22 16.12
C PRO A 199 25.18 -6.42 17.56
N GLU A 200 25.11 -5.41 18.42
CA GLU A 200 25.45 -5.53 19.86
C GLU A 200 24.34 -6.17 20.71
N SER A 201 23.12 -6.31 20.15
CA SER A 201 21.95 -6.84 20.85
C SER A 201 21.75 -8.35 20.67
N SER A 202 22.61 -9.03 19.93
CA SER A 202 22.55 -10.48 19.70
C SER A 202 23.09 -11.27 20.90
N THR A 203 22.30 -11.42 21.95
CA THR A 203 22.48 -12.52 22.90
C THR A 203 21.89 -13.80 22.30
N GLU A 204 22.59 -14.93 22.47
CA GLU A 204 22.40 -16.22 21.77
C GLU A 204 21.04 -16.95 22.02
N GLN A 205 19.98 -16.27 22.50
CA GLN A 205 18.72 -16.89 22.93
C GLN A 205 17.44 -16.22 22.42
N SER A 206 17.49 -15.47 21.31
CA SER A 206 16.26 -14.88 20.73
C SER A 206 15.98 -15.47 19.35
N GLU A 207 15.01 -16.37 19.25
CA GLU A 207 14.52 -16.93 17.98
C GLU A 207 13.66 -15.94 17.16
N ASN A 208 13.42 -14.72 17.69
CA ASN A 208 12.60 -13.66 17.08
C ASN A 208 13.43 -12.41 16.72
N LEU A 209 14.63 -12.59 16.19
CA LEU A 209 15.50 -11.46 15.84
C LEU A 209 15.03 -10.77 14.57
N VAL A 210 14.70 -9.49 14.71
CA VAL A 210 14.53 -8.55 13.59
C VAL A 210 15.79 -8.58 12.72
N PRO A 211 15.68 -8.57 11.38
CA PRO A 211 16.82 -8.75 10.48
C PRO A 211 17.86 -7.63 10.63
N THR A 212 19.12 -7.99 10.41
CA THR A 212 20.25 -7.05 10.34
C THR A 212 20.66 -6.88 8.88
N PHE A 213 20.66 -5.65 8.39
CA PHE A 213 21.11 -5.31 7.04
C PHE A 213 22.31 -4.37 7.08
N SER A 214 23.22 -4.53 6.11
CA SER A 214 24.30 -3.58 5.88
C SER A 214 23.81 -2.42 5.02
N LEU A 215 24.52 -1.29 5.05
CA LEU A 215 24.20 -0.10 4.23
C LEU A 215 24.15 -0.39 2.71
N ASN A 216 24.89 -1.40 2.23
CA ASN A 216 24.99 -1.74 0.81
C ASN A 216 24.20 -3.00 0.44
N SER A 217 23.29 -3.45 1.30
CA SER A 217 22.43 -4.60 1.02
C SER A 217 21.32 -4.20 0.03
N GLU A 218 21.49 -4.50 -1.25
CA GLU A 218 20.55 -4.13 -2.32
C GLU A 218 19.14 -4.73 -2.16
N ASP A 219 19.07 -5.90 -1.53
CA ASP A 219 17.84 -6.59 -1.19
C ASP A 219 17.16 -6.02 0.07
N ALA A 220 17.80 -5.10 0.80
CA ALA A 220 17.28 -4.57 2.05
C ALA A 220 16.21 -3.47 1.83
N PRO A 221 15.21 -3.37 2.72
CA PRO A 221 14.12 -2.38 2.59
C PRO A 221 14.54 -0.92 2.39
N HIS A 222 15.70 -0.53 2.93
CA HIS A 222 16.23 0.83 2.81
C HIS A 222 16.86 1.14 1.45
N PHE A 223 17.24 0.11 0.69
CA PHE A 223 17.75 0.26 -0.66
C PHE A 223 16.55 0.55 -1.58
N ALA A 224 16.28 1.84 -1.74
CA ALA A 224 15.04 2.32 -2.33
C ALA A 224 14.99 2.08 -3.83
N TRP A 225 13.81 1.72 -4.34
CA TRP A 225 13.59 1.65 -5.78
C TRP A 225 13.34 3.06 -6.32
N PRO A 226 14.11 3.54 -7.32
CA PRO A 226 13.93 4.88 -7.83
C PRO A 226 12.73 4.97 -8.76
N VAL A 227 11.98 6.07 -8.64
CA VAL A 227 11.05 6.55 -9.66
C VAL A 227 11.52 7.94 -10.06
N TYR A 228 12.05 8.07 -11.26
CA TYR A 228 12.67 9.31 -11.72
C TYR A 228 11.64 10.40 -11.98
N SER A 229 12.01 11.64 -11.67
CA SER A 229 11.17 12.79 -12.00
C SER A 229 11.10 12.97 -13.52
N ASP A 230 9.87 12.96 -14.06
CA ASP A 230 9.61 13.26 -15.46
C ASP A 230 8.39 14.19 -15.55
N MET A 231 8.55 15.29 -16.29
CA MET A 231 7.52 16.32 -16.47
C MET A 231 6.36 15.84 -17.34
N SER A 232 6.54 14.78 -18.13
CA SER A 232 5.49 14.17 -18.96
C SER A 232 4.29 13.69 -18.14
N PHE A 233 4.48 13.40 -16.84
CA PHE A 233 3.42 12.98 -15.93
C PHE A 233 2.77 14.13 -15.13
N SER A 234 3.15 15.39 -15.36
CA SER A 234 2.60 16.54 -14.62
C SER A 234 1.10 16.76 -14.86
N GLU A 235 0.63 16.46 -16.08
CA GLU A 235 -0.78 16.51 -16.50
C GLU A 235 -1.31 15.10 -16.82
N PHE A 236 -0.80 14.09 -16.11
CA PHE A 236 -1.25 12.71 -16.31
C PHE A 236 -2.75 12.59 -15.99
N ASP A 237 -3.54 12.15 -16.96
CA ASP A 237 -4.96 11.88 -16.80
C ASP A 237 -5.28 10.43 -17.20
N PRO A 238 -5.51 9.52 -16.23
CA PRO A 238 -5.82 8.13 -16.53
C PRO A 238 -7.16 7.93 -17.25
N LEU A 239 -8.06 8.93 -17.27
CA LEU A 239 -9.35 8.87 -17.96
C LEU A 239 -9.34 9.54 -19.33
N ALA A 240 -8.28 10.27 -19.68
CA ALA A 240 -8.13 10.86 -21.00
C ALA A 240 -8.04 9.71 -22.03
N ARG A 241 -9.20 9.36 -22.61
CA ARG A 241 -9.33 8.37 -23.69
C ARG A 241 -8.58 8.78 -24.97
N ALA A 242 -8.14 10.03 -25.05
CA ALA A 242 -7.38 10.57 -26.16
C ALA A 242 -5.93 10.08 -26.10
N GLU A 243 -5.72 8.93 -26.75
CA GLU A 243 -4.44 8.38 -27.22
C GLU A 243 -3.53 7.86 -26.11
N GLY A 244 -3.24 6.55 -26.10
CA GLY A 244 -2.33 5.87 -25.17
C GLY A 244 -0.85 6.32 -25.23
N MET A 245 -0.59 7.60 -25.52
CA MET A 245 0.69 8.29 -25.53
C MET A 245 1.25 8.48 -24.12
N GLN A 246 0.41 8.84 -23.13
CA GLN A 246 0.88 9.06 -21.75
C GLN A 246 1.42 7.78 -21.06
N LEU A 247 1.02 6.60 -21.56
CA LEU A 247 1.44 5.29 -21.05
C LEU A 247 2.10 4.45 -22.15
N SER A 248 2.73 5.11 -23.13
CA SER A 248 3.60 4.40 -24.05
C SER A 248 4.76 3.77 -23.27
N PRO A 249 5.25 2.57 -23.63
CA PRO A 249 6.43 1.97 -23.00
C PRO A 249 7.60 2.93 -22.90
N GLN A 250 7.85 3.67 -23.97
CA GLN A 250 8.92 4.67 -24.02
C GLN A 250 8.77 5.76 -22.93
N THR A 251 7.53 6.19 -22.66
CA THR A 251 7.25 7.26 -21.68
C THR A 251 7.38 6.73 -20.24
N TYR A 252 6.74 5.61 -19.92
CA TYR A 252 6.79 5.12 -18.53
C TYR A 252 8.12 4.46 -18.19
N GLU A 253 8.82 3.81 -19.13
CA GLU A 253 10.13 3.19 -18.85
C GLU A 253 11.18 4.24 -18.50
N ALA A 254 11.13 5.43 -19.13
CA ALA A 254 12.07 6.50 -18.83
C ALA A 254 12.05 6.93 -17.35
N ALA A 255 10.90 6.80 -16.66
CA ALA A 255 10.69 7.21 -15.29
C ALA A 255 10.55 6.05 -14.29
N TYR A 256 9.97 4.92 -14.70
CA TYR A 256 9.52 3.85 -13.81
C TYR A 256 10.22 2.50 -14.06
N ASP A 257 11.13 2.34 -15.03
CA ASP A 257 11.64 1.01 -15.41
C ASP A 257 12.26 0.23 -14.25
N ASP A 258 13.09 0.87 -13.43
CA ASP A 258 13.74 0.25 -12.27
C ASP A 258 12.70 -0.19 -11.24
N PHE A 259 11.77 0.69 -10.90
CA PHE A 259 10.66 0.41 -9.99
C PHE A 259 9.78 -0.74 -10.50
N LEU A 260 9.38 -0.69 -11.77
CA LEU A 260 8.50 -1.69 -12.36
C LEU A 260 9.17 -3.06 -12.44
N THR A 261 10.46 -3.10 -12.81
CA THR A 261 11.24 -4.35 -12.83
C THR A 261 11.27 -4.99 -11.44
N ALA A 262 11.63 -4.21 -10.42
CA ALA A 262 11.69 -4.71 -9.06
C ALA A 262 10.31 -5.10 -8.51
N ALA A 263 9.25 -4.35 -8.84
CA ALA A 263 7.88 -4.68 -8.45
C ALA A 263 7.37 -5.97 -9.11
N TRP A 264 7.67 -6.19 -10.40
CA TRP A 264 7.32 -7.43 -11.11
C TRP A 264 8.04 -8.64 -10.52
N GLU A 265 9.35 -8.52 -10.26
CA GLU A 265 10.13 -9.56 -9.59
C GLU A 265 9.58 -9.87 -8.21
N ARG A 266 9.20 -8.83 -7.45
CA ARG A 266 8.62 -8.99 -6.11
C ARG A 266 7.29 -9.74 -6.14
N LEU A 267 6.43 -9.44 -7.11
CA LEU A 267 5.17 -10.12 -7.33
C LEU A 267 5.33 -11.51 -7.96
N GLN A 268 6.55 -11.91 -8.33
CA GLN A 268 6.85 -13.17 -9.04
C GLN A 268 6.09 -13.29 -10.38
N LEU A 269 5.93 -12.15 -11.05
CA LEU A 269 5.22 -12.02 -12.32
C LEU A 269 6.21 -11.81 -13.47
N THR A 270 5.93 -12.39 -14.63
CA THR A 270 6.79 -12.24 -15.82
C THR A 270 6.47 -10.95 -16.56
N ARG A 271 7.47 -10.08 -16.74
CA ARG A 271 7.34 -8.88 -17.58
C ARG A 271 7.59 -9.24 -19.05
N ASN A 272 6.53 -9.23 -19.86
CA ASN A 272 6.67 -9.27 -21.32
C ASN A 272 7.08 -7.88 -21.80
N LYS A 273 8.34 -7.71 -22.20
CA LYS A 273 8.83 -6.49 -22.86
C LYS A 273 8.42 -6.46 -24.34
#